data_AF-A0A946CNP7-F1
#
_entry.id   AF-A0A946CNP7-F1
#
_cell.length_a   1.000
_cell.length_b   1.000
_cell.length_c   1.000
_cell.angle_alpha   90.00
_cell.angle_beta   90.00
_cell.angle_gamma   90.00
#
_symmetry.space_group_name_H-M   'P 1'
#
loop_
_entity.id
_entity.type
_entity.pdbx_description
1 polymer ?
#
loop_
_entity_poly.entity_id
_entity_poly.type
_entity_poly.pdbx_seq_one_letter_code
_entity_poly.pdbx_strand_id
1 'polypeptide(L)'
;MRNCDTCPGNTDCAGTNLHPVLSQVLGLYAAGTTDKFDILFALGEKNEELLERYTFRVEPDCWTKAALLAIADATVKMDPDDTEQLLTVAIRAFERFPWQIEELIEQAPALYQAIVNNNTDDRFADTISKRDFVKICKKIAFG
;
A
#
# COMPACT_ATOMS: atom_id res chain seq x y z
N MET A 1 8.20 -2.98 13.79
CA MET A 1 8.33 -3.89 12.63
C MET A 1 9.58 -4.77 12.73
N ARG A 2 9.67 -5.71 13.69
CA ARG A 2 10.90 -6.52 13.89
C ARG A 2 10.97 -7.82 13.07
N ASN A 3 9.84 -8.31 12.52
CA ASN A 3 9.80 -9.64 11.88
C ASN A 3 9.67 -9.61 10.34
N CYS A 4 9.22 -8.49 9.77
CA CYS A 4 9.06 -8.33 8.32
C CYS A 4 10.36 -7.98 7.57
N ASP A 5 11.45 -7.83 8.31
CA ASP A 5 12.83 -7.61 7.82
C ASP A 5 13.75 -8.80 8.16
N THR A 6 13.29 -9.78 8.96
CA THR A 6 14.04 -11.02 9.24
C THR A 6 13.80 -12.03 8.13
N CYS A 7 14.75 -12.06 7.20
CA CYS A 7 14.80 -12.95 6.07
C CYS A 7 15.67 -14.20 6.38
N PRO A 8 15.12 -15.40 6.62
CA PRO A 8 15.95 -16.61 6.64
C PRO A 8 16.34 -16.98 5.21
N GLY A 9 17.52 -16.52 4.76
CA GLY A 9 18.13 -16.99 3.50
C GLY A 9 18.16 -16.01 2.31
N ASN A 10 18.36 -14.71 2.56
CA ASN A 10 18.81 -13.74 1.54
C ASN A 10 17.90 -13.58 0.29
N THR A 11 16.61 -13.86 0.43
CA THR A 11 15.57 -13.50 -0.56
C THR A 11 14.61 -12.55 0.13
N ASP A 12 14.31 -11.43 -0.53
CA ASP A 12 13.73 -10.20 0.03
C ASP A 12 12.56 -10.41 1.01
N CYS A 13 12.42 -9.53 1.98
CA CYS A 13 11.55 -9.83 3.12
C CYS A 13 10.06 -9.71 2.75
N ALA A 14 9.18 -10.39 3.50
CA ALA A 14 7.79 -10.66 3.08
C ALA A 14 7.02 -9.38 2.68
N GLY A 15 7.22 -8.26 3.39
CA GLY A 15 6.58 -6.99 3.01
C GLY A 15 7.06 -6.43 1.66
N THR A 16 8.34 -6.60 1.33
CA THR A 16 8.92 -6.16 0.04
C THR A 16 8.46 -7.07 -1.11
N ASN A 17 8.32 -8.38 -0.85
CA ASN A 17 7.85 -9.33 -1.86
C ASN A 17 6.34 -9.27 -2.10
N LEU A 18 5.55 -8.88 -1.10
CA LEU A 18 4.11 -8.65 -1.25
C LEU A 18 3.79 -7.28 -1.88
N HIS A 19 4.71 -6.32 -1.79
CA HIS A 19 4.57 -4.99 -2.39
C HIS A 19 4.17 -5.02 -3.88
N PRO A 20 4.85 -5.73 -4.80
CA PRO A 20 4.46 -5.76 -6.21
C PRO A 20 3.05 -6.31 -6.43
N VAL A 21 2.60 -7.25 -5.59
CA VAL A 21 1.24 -7.79 -5.65
C VAL A 21 0.23 -6.70 -5.26
N LEU A 22 0.41 -6.06 -4.10
CA LEU A 22 -0.51 -5.03 -3.62
C LEU A 22 -0.49 -3.78 -4.52
N SER A 23 0.64 -3.42 -5.10
CA SER A 23 0.73 -2.34 -6.08
C SER A 23 -0.07 -2.64 -7.36
N GLN A 24 -0.03 -3.89 -7.85
CA GLN A 24 -0.85 -4.28 -9.01
C GLN A 24 -2.34 -4.30 -8.64
N VAL A 25 -2.70 -4.84 -7.47
CA VAL A 25 -4.09 -4.84 -7.00
C VAL A 25 -4.62 -3.40 -6.88
N LEU A 26 -3.85 -2.49 -6.28
CA LEU A 26 -4.22 -1.08 -6.19
C LEU A 26 -4.41 -0.44 -7.57
N GLY A 27 -3.50 -0.71 -8.51
CA GLY A 27 -3.60 -0.22 -9.89
C GLY A 27 -4.86 -0.72 -10.60
N LEU A 28 -5.21 -2.00 -10.43
CA LEU A 28 -6.42 -2.59 -11.01
C LEU A 28 -7.70 -1.96 -10.42
N TYR A 29 -7.74 -1.78 -9.10
CA TYR A 29 -8.86 -1.09 -8.44
C TYR A 29 -8.99 0.37 -8.89
N ALA A 30 -7.87 1.10 -9.01
CA ALA A 30 -7.87 2.47 -9.50
C ALA A 30 -8.33 2.57 -10.97
N ALA A 31 -8.09 1.53 -11.78
CA ALA A 31 -8.57 1.42 -13.15
C ALA A 31 -10.04 0.95 -13.26
N GLY A 32 -10.70 0.64 -12.15
CA GLY A 32 -12.10 0.21 -12.10
C GLY A 32 -12.32 -1.31 -12.08
N THR A 33 -11.26 -2.11 -12.10
CA THR A 33 -11.35 -3.58 -11.95
C THR A 33 -11.44 -3.93 -10.47
N THR A 34 -12.66 -4.21 -9.99
CA THR A 34 -12.94 -4.54 -8.58
C THR A 34 -13.38 -5.98 -8.36
N ASP A 35 -13.64 -6.74 -9.43
CA ASP A 35 -14.04 -8.14 -9.31
C ASP A 35 -12.85 -9.01 -8.87
N LYS A 36 -13.13 -9.95 -7.96
CA LYS A 36 -12.10 -10.81 -7.36
C LYS A 36 -11.37 -11.63 -8.41
N PHE A 37 -12.13 -12.26 -9.30
CA PHE A 37 -11.60 -13.20 -10.26
C PHE A 37 -10.87 -12.45 -11.35
N ASP A 38 -11.41 -11.32 -11.82
CA ASP A 38 -10.70 -10.47 -12.79
C ASP A 38 -9.37 -9.97 -12.24
N ILE A 39 -9.30 -9.62 -10.94
CA ILE A 39 -8.04 -9.26 -10.29
C ILE A 39 -7.09 -10.46 -10.24
N LEU A 40 -7.55 -11.63 -9.78
CA LEU A 40 -6.71 -12.82 -9.73
C LEU A 40 -6.20 -13.23 -11.12
N PHE A 41 -7.04 -13.18 -12.15
CA PHE A 41 -6.63 -13.45 -13.53
C PHE A 41 -5.66 -12.40 -14.08
N ALA A 42 -5.78 -11.14 -13.68
CA ALA A 42 -4.87 -10.09 -14.07
C ALA A 42 -3.53 -10.16 -13.31
N LEU A 43 -3.52 -10.71 -12.10
CA LEU A 43 -2.31 -11.06 -11.37
C LEU A 43 -1.65 -12.25 -12.09
N GLY A 44 -0.69 -11.96 -12.98
CA GLY A 44 0.00 -13.01 -13.72
C GLY A 44 0.75 -14.00 -12.80
N GLU A 45 1.24 -15.09 -13.37
CA GLU A 45 1.83 -16.25 -12.66
C GLU A 45 2.83 -15.86 -11.56
N LYS A 46 3.68 -14.86 -11.81
CA LYS A 46 4.67 -14.38 -10.83
C LYS A 46 4.04 -13.87 -9.52
N ASN A 47 2.91 -13.18 -9.61
CA ASN A 47 2.22 -12.65 -8.44
C ASN A 47 1.41 -13.73 -7.72
N GLU A 48 0.87 -14.70 -8.46
CA GLU A 48 0.28 -15.90 -7.87
C GLU A 48 1.31 -16.71 -7.08
N GLU A 49 2.51 -16.94 -7.62
CA GLU A 49 3.61 -17.61 -6.91
C GLU A 49 3.99 -16.89 -5.60
N LEU A 50 4.02 -15.55 -5.63
CA LEU A 50 4.27 -14.74 -4.44
C LEU A 50 3.14 -14.88 -3.42
N LEU A 51 1.88 -14.84 -3.86
CA LEU A 51 0.74 -15.07 -2.99
C LEU A 51 0.81 -16.48 -2.39
N GLU A 52 0.99 -17.53 -3.16
CA GLU A 52 1.09 -18.90 -2.63
C GLU A 52 2.21 -19.04 -1.59
N ARG A 53 3.38 -18.45 -1.86
CA ARG A 53 4.54 -18.49 -0.97
C ARG A 53 4.33 -17.73 0.34
N TYR A 54 3.56 -16.64 0.31
CA TYR A 54 3.44 -15.69 1.41
C TYR A 54 2.03 -15.60 2.03
N THR A 55 1.05 -16.39 1.56
CA THR A 55 -0.32 -16.39 2.12
C THR A 55 -0.41 -17.19 3.42
N PHE A 56 0.25 -18.35 3.51
CA PHE A 56 0.29 -19.14 4.74
C PHE A 56 1.56 -18.78 5.51
N ARG A 57 1.43 -18.09 6.65
CA ARG A 57 2.48 -17.76 7.66
C ARG A 57 3.10 -16.36 7.62
N VAL A 58 2.57 -15.43 6.82
CA VAL A 58 3.01 -14.03 6.91
C VAL A 58 2.18 -13.28 7.96
N GLU A 59 2.86 -12.63 8.89
CA GLU A 59 2.24 -11.81 9.93
C GLU A 59 1.51 -10.60 9.31
N PRO A 60 0.37 -10.17 9.87
CA PRO A 60 -0.38 -8.99 9.42
C PRO A 60 0.50 -7.74 9.20
N ASP A 61 1.50 -7.52 10.05
CA ASP A 61 2.46 -6.42 9.94
C ASP A 61 3.17 -6.33 8.58
N CYS A 62 3.40 -7.48 7.92
CA CYS A 62 4.11 -7.49 6.65
C CYS A 62 3.18 -7.15 5.49
N TRP A 63 1.89 -7.50 5.60
CA TRP A 63 0.84 -7.04 4.70
C TRP A 63 0.60 -5.54 4.87
N THR A 64 0.58 -5.04 6.10
CA THR A 64 0.53 -3.60 6.38
C THR A 64 1.72 -2.87 5.74
N LYS A 65 2.95 -3.36 5.94
CA LYS A 65 4.15 -2.77 5.31
C LYS A 65 4.03 -2.73 3.79
N ALA A 66 3.64 -3.84 3.17
CA ALA A 66 3.44 -3.93 1.73
C ALA A 66 2.37 -2.94 1.23
N ALA A 67 1.26 -2.81 1.97
CA ALA A 67 0.17 -1.89 1.64
C ALA A 67 0.62 -0.43 1.71
N LEU A 68 1.37 -0.05 2.76
CA LEU A 68 1.90 1.31 2.90
C LEU A 68 2.91 1.65 1.80
N LEU A 69 3.76 0.70 1.40
CA LEU A 69 4.66 0.88 0.26
C LEU A 69 3.89 1.08 -1.05
N ALA A 70 2.87 0.26 -1.31
CA ALA A 70 2.04 0.38 -2.49
C ALA A 70 1.32 1.73 -2.56
N ILE A 71 0.79 2.21 -1.42
CA ILE A 71 0.17 3.52 -1.31
C ILE A 71 1.19 4.63 -1.60
N ALA A 72 2.38 4.57 -1.02
CA ALA A 72 3.42 5.56 -1.26
C ALA A 72 3.77 5.66 -2.76
N ASP A 73 4.01 4.52 -3.40
CA ASP A 73 4.38 4.43 -4.81
C ASP A 73 3.27 4.93 -5.74
N ALA A 74 2.01 4.67 -5.42
CA ALA A 74 0.88 5.18 -6.17
C ALA A 74 0.71 6.69 -5.96
N THR A 75 0.91 7.18 -4.73
CA THR A 75 0.77 8.61 -4.39
C THR A 75 1.82 9.47 -5.07
N VAL A 76 3.04 8.95 -5.28
CA VAL A 76 4.11 9.68 -5.99
C VAL A 76 3.77 9.91 -7.47
N LYS A 77 2.94 9.05 -8.08
CA LYS A 77 2.66 9.05 -9.53
C LYS A 77 1.38 9.80 -9.90
N MET A 78 0.65 10.32 -8.92
CA MET A 78 -0.66 10.94 -9.10
C MET A 78 -0.65 12.44 -8.79
N ASP A 79 -1.76 13.10 -9.12
CA ASP A 79 -2.00 14.46 -8.68
C ASP A 79 -2.20 14.49 -7.15
N PRO A 80 -1.51 15.36 -6.39
CA PRO A 80 -1.73 15.46 -4.94
C PRO A 80 -3.19 15.69 -4.57
N ASP A 81 -3.97 16.41 -5.38
CA ASP A 81 -5.39 16.68 -5.10
C ASP A 81 -6.24 15.40 -5.05
N ASP A 82 -5.81 14.34 -5.73
CA ASP A 82 -6.52 13.07 -5.80
C ASP A 82 -6.20 12.15 -4.60
N THR A 83 -5.33 12.55 -3.67
CA THR A 83 -4.79 11.71 -2.58
C THR A 83 -5.89 11.05 -1.75
N GLU A 84 -6.95 11.79 -1.41
CA GLU A 84 -8.08 11.26 -0.64
C GLU A 84 -8.81 10.15 -1.41
N GLN A 85 -8.96 10.31 -2.73
CA GLN A 85 -9.57 9.30 -3.59
C GLN A 85 -8.67 8.06 -3.68
N LEU A 86 -7.36 8.21 -3.89
CA LEU A 86 -6.44 7.07 -3.93
C LEU A 86 -6.48 6.28 -2.63
N LEU A 87 -6.39 6.94 -1.48
CA LEU A 87 -6.40 6.28 -0.18
C LEU A 87 -7.74 5.54 0.07
N THR A 88 -8.85 6.10 -0.38
CA THR A 88 -10.16 5.43 -0.35
C THR A 88 -10.18 4.17 -1.23
N VAL A 89 -9.61 4.26 -2.43
CA VAL A 89 -9.45 3.10 -3.33
C VAL A 89 -8.53 2.06 -2.71
N ALA A 90 -7.44 2.46 -2.07
CA ALA A 90 -6.49 1.55 -1.44
C ALA A 90 -7.12 0.74 -0.31
N ILE A 91 -7.95 1.35 0.54
CA ILE A 91 -8.67 0.59 1.58
C ILE A 91 -9.55 -0.49 0.96
N ARG A 92 -10.34 -0.13 -0.07
CA ARG A 92 -11.21 -1.10 -0.75
C ARG A 92 -10.39 -2.20 -1.42
N ALA A 93 -9.29 -1.83 -2.05
CA ALA A 93 -8.37 -2.76 -2.70
C ALA A 93 -7.79 -3.77 -1.71
N PHE A 94 -7.48 -3.31 -0.49
CA PHE A 94 -6.78 -4.10 0.51
C PHE A 94 -7.70 -4.76 1.54
N GLU A 95 -9.00 -4.51 1.53
CA GLU A 95 -9.99 -5.04 2.48
C GLU A 95 -9.93 -6.59 2.64
N ARG A 96 -9.53 -7.29 1.59
CA ARG A 96 -9.46 -8.77 1.57
C ARG A 96 -8.10 -9.34 1.99
N PHE A 97 -7.13 -8.49 2.30
CA PHE A 97 -5.80 -8.86 2.75
C PHE A 97 -5.69 -8.62 4.26
N PRO A 98 -4.85 -9.36 4.98
CA PRO A 98 -4.72 -9.24 6.43
C PRO A 98 -3.82 -8.05 6.82
N TRP A 99 -4.01 -6.89 6.19
CA TRP A 99 -3.37 -5.63 6.60
C TRP A 99 -4.17 -4.99 7.74
N GLN A 100 -3.50 -4.16 8.54
CA GLN A 100 -4.10 -3.44 9.66
C GLN A 100 -4.34 -2.00 9.26
N ILE A 101 -5.61 -1.62 9.11
CA ILE A 101 -6.00 -0.28 8.68
C ILE A 101 -5.63 0.79 9.70
N GLU A 102 -5.64 0.45 10.99
CA GLU A 102 -5.29 1.35 12.10
C GLU A 102 -3.83 1.83 11.99
N GLU A 103 -2.95 0.98 11.46
CA GLU A 103 -1.56 1.32 11.19
C GLU A 103 -1.41 2.40 10.11
N LEU A 104 -2.40 2.60 9.24
CA LEU A 104 -2.38 3.74 8.31
C LEU A 104 -2.28 5.07 9.07
N ILE A 105 -2.90 5.17 10.25
CA ILE A 105 -2.91 6.39 11.06
C ILE A 105 -1.61 6.52 11.86
N GLU A 106 -1.19 5.43 12.50
CA GLU A 106 0.04 5.41 13.30
C GLU A 106 1.27 5.69 12.41
N GLN A 107 1.28 5.12 11.21
CA GLN A 107 2.36 5.27 10.24
C GLN A 107 2.17 6.46 9.29
N ALA A 108 1.04 7.18 9.32
CA ALA A 108 0.79 8.32 8.42
C ALA A 108 1.94 9.34 8.37
N PRO A 109 2.58 9.73 9.50
CA PRO A 109 3.72 10.64 9.47
C PRO A 109 4.94 10.09 8.72
N ALA A 110 5.18 8.77 8.80
CA ALA A 110 6.28 8.09 8.13
C ALA A 110 5.96 7.86 6.65
N LEU A 111 4.72 7.47 6.33
CA LEU A 111 4.20 7.35 4.98
C LEU A 111 4.29 8.68 4.21
N TYR A 112 3.89 9.78 4.84
CA TYR A 112 4.04 11.12 4.26
C TYR A 112 5.49 11.41 3.90
N GLN A 113 6.43 11.12 4.82
CA GLN A 113 7.84 11.36 4.57
C GLN A 113 8.36 10.49 3.41
N ALA A 114 7.90 9.24 3.30
CA ALA A 114 8.25 8.36 2.20
C ALA A 114 7.75 8.91 0.86
N ILE A 115 6.50 9.41 0.81
CA ILE A 115 5.94 10.05 -0.39
C ILE A 115 6.76 11.27 -0.79
N VAL A 116 7.06 12.17 0.15
CA VAL A 116 7.86 13.37 -0.11
C VAL A 116 9.27 13.01 -0.57
N ASN A 117 9.93 12.04 0.06
CA ASN A 117 11.29 11.63 -0.32
C ASN A 117 11.34 11.00 -1.73
N ASN A 118 10.25 10.38 -2.17
CA ASN A 118 10.16 9.70 -3.47
C ASN A 118 9.56 10.60 -4.56
N ASN A 119 8.97 11.74 -4.18
CA ASN A 119 8.47 12.74 -5.10
C ASN A 119 9.61 13.69 -5.50
N THR A 120 9.92 13.77 -6.78
CA THR A 120 11.10 14.48 -7.29
C THR A 120 10.89 15.98 -7.51
N ASP A 121 9.66 16.49 -7.43
CA ASP A 121 9.32 17.87 -7.79
C ASP A 121 8.68 18.68 -6.65
N ASP A 122 8.76 18.19 -5.41
CA ASP A 122 8.18 18.77 -4.18
C ASP A 122 6.66 19.06 -4.24
N ARG A 123 6.01 18.75 -5.36
CA ARG A 123 4.62 19.11 -5.66
C ARG A 123 3.66 18.58 -4.60
N PHE A 124 3.92 17.38 -4.09
CA PHE A 124 3.10 16.80 -3.04
C PHE A 124 3.17 17.59 -1.73
N ALA A 125 4.36 18.02 -1.33
CA ALA A 125 4.57 18.78 -0.10
C ALA A 125 4.06 20.22 -0.19
N ASP A 126 4.06 20.79 -1.40
CA ASP A 126 3.51 22.12 -1.68
C ASP A 126 1.97 22.14 -1.62
N THR A 127 1.32 21.05 -2.01
CA THR A 127 -0.15 20.96 -2.01
C THR A 127 -0.71 20.44 -0.68
N ILE A 128 -0.14 19.36 -0.13
CA ILE A 128 -0.67 18.70 1.07
C ILE A 128 0.34 18.81 2.19
N SER A 129 -0.03 19.50 3.27
CA SER A 129 0.78 19.52 4.48
C SER A 129 0.77 18.16 5.18
N LYS A 130 1.86 17.80 5.87
CA LYS A 130 1.95 16.60 6.71
C LYS A 130 0.77 16.45 7.67
N ARG A 131 0.30 17.57 8.25
CA ARG A 131 -0.83 17.58 9.19
C ARG A 131 -2.13 17.22 8.47
N ASP A 132 -2.34 17.76 7.28
CA ASP A 132 -3.57 17.52 6.52
C ASP A 132 -3.59 16.11 5.93
N PHE A 133 -2.44 15.58 5.49
CA PHE A 133 -2.30 14.16 5.15
C PHE A 133 -2.72 13.23 6.29
N VAL A 134 -2.23 13.48 7.52
CA VAL A 134 -2.64 12.69 8.70
C VAL A 134 -4.14 12.78 8.96
N LYS A 135 -4.76 13.95 8.74
CA LYS A 135 -6.23 14.09 8.87
C LYS A 135 -6.96 13.30 7.79
N ILE A 136 -6.49 13.31 6.55
CA ILE A 136 -7.03 12.53 5.45
C ILE A 136 -6.98 11.03 5.83
N CYS A 137 -5.82 10.52 6.26
CA CYS A 137 -5.68 9.13 6.70
C CYS A 137 -6.67 8.77 7.83
N LYS A 138 -6.84 9.65 8.83
CA LYS A 138 -7.79 9.43 9.94
C LYS A 138 -9.25 9.39 9.47
N LYS A 139 -9.64 10.36 8.63
CA LYS A 139 -10.98 10.42 8.04
C LYS A 139 -11.27 9.15 7.26
N ILE A 140 -10.34 8.73 6.43
CA ILE A 140 -10.48 7.57 5.57
C ILE A 140 -10.54 6.25 6.38
N ALA A 141 -9.75 6.14 7.45
CA ALA A 141 -9.74 4.94 8.30
C ALA A 141 -10.97 4.80 9.21
N PHE A 142 -11.62 5.91 9.62
CA PHE A 142 -12.70 5.89 10.63
C PHE A 142 -14.05 6.48 10.18
N GLY A 143 -14.15 7.12 9.02
CA GLY A 143 -15.37 7.78 8.51
C GLY A 143 -15.48 9.24 8.93
#